data_AF-A0A0S7EGI4-F1
#
_entry.id   AF-A0A0S7EGI4-F1
#
_cell.length_a   1.000
_cell.length_b   1.000
_cell.length_c   1.000
_cell.angle_alpha   90.00
_cell.angle_beta   90.00
_cell.angle_gamma   90.00
#
_symmetry.space_group_name_H-M   'P 1'
#
loop_
_entity.id
_entity.type
_entity.pdbx_description
1 polymer ?
#
loop_
_entity_poly.entity_id
_entity_poly.type
_entity_poly.pdbx_seq_one_letter_code
_entity_poly.pdbx_strand_id
1 'polypeptide(L)'
;MKKEYFISINGESQGPYQFSELGQFIISPTTLIWHSELHDWTEARFLREFEVYLQRPMYSTPNYGYNQNVSLAYTRDNRYVIVTTPTERIHYRYADFGERFVAGLLDGLILLIPSLFFPFIAGWLYYSLMQSNDGQATIGQKTMKIMLLDCKGQRVTFGQATGRFFARLLSGFIFCIGYFMFFWSDQKQTLHDNLAETLVVTEIRRERL
;
A
#
# COMPACT_ATOMS: atom_id res chain seq x y z
N MET A 1 50.89 9.18 -35.62
CA MET A 1 49.62 8.59 -36.09
C MET A 1 48.52 8.99 -35.13
N LYS A 2 47.29 9.26 -35.57
CA LYS A 2 46.17 9.51 -34.66
C LYS A 2 45.81 8.19 -33.98
N LYS A 3 45.71 8.17 -32.64
CA LYS A 3 45.27 6.99 -31.90
C LYS A 3 43.76 6.82 -32.08
N GLU A 4 43.35 5.62 -32.44
CA GLU A 4 41.94 5.21 -32.52
C GLU A 4 41.63 4.32 -31.33
N TYR A 5 40.53 4.62 -30.64
CA TYR A 5 40.12 3.97 -29.41
C TYR A 5 38.88 3.13 -29.63
N PHE A 6 38.90 1.92 -29.06
CA PHE A 6 37.76 1.03 -28.95
C PHE A 6 37.37 0.89 -27.48
N ILE A 7 36.08 0.89 -27.20
CA ILE A 7 35.54 0.77 -25.84
C ILE A 7 34.58 -0.42 -25.77
N SER A 8 34.63 -1.15 -24.66
CA SER A 8 33.69 -2.23 -24.39
C SER A 8 32.47 -1.69 -23.63
N ILE A 9 31.29 -1.74 -24.27
CA ILE A 9 30.01 -1.37 -23.66
C ILE A 9 29.09 -2.58 -23.73
N ASN A 10 28.57 -3.04 -22.57
CA ASN A 10 27.71 -4.22 -22.47
C ASN A 10 28.29 -5.50 -23.09
N GLY A 11 29.62 -5.63 -23.15
CA GLY A 11 30.30 -6.80 -23.72
C GLY A 11 30.56 -6.71 -25.23
N GLU A 12 30.14 -5.64 -25.90
CA GLU A 12 30.42 -5.41 -27.31
C GLU A 12 31.51 -4.34 -27.48
N SER A 13 32.41 -4.55 -28.45
CA SER A 13 33.45 -3.60 -28.81
C SER A 13 32.89 -2.54 -29.76
N GLN A 14 32.92 -1.27 -29.35
CA GLN A 14 32.49 -0.13 -30.15
C GLN A 14 33.67 0.78 -30.51
N GLY A 15 33.74 1.21 -31.77
CA GLY A 15 34.82 2.06 -32.31
C GLY A 15 35.03 1.84 -33.81
N PRO A 16 36.06 2.47 -34.42
CA PRO A 16 37.06 3.33 -33.78
C PRO A 16 36.53 4.74 -33.47
N TYR A 17 36.88 5.26 -32.30
CA TYR A 17 36.61 6.64 -31.87
C TYR A 17 37.91 7.43 -31.71
N GLN A 18 37.85 8.74 -31.95
CA GLN A 18 38.92 9.64 -31.55
C GLN A 18 38.80 9.98 -30.07
N PHE A 19 39.93 10.31 -29.42
CA PHE A 19 39.96 10.66 -27.99
C PHE A 19 38.95 11.76 -27.63
N SER A 20 38.78 12.78 -28.48
CA SER A 20 37.79 13.85 -28.29
C SER A 20 36.34 13.35 -28.28
N GLU A 21 36.03 12.30 -29.03
CA GLU A 21 34.68 11.72 -29.15
C GLU A 21 34.33 10.84 -27.95
N LEU A 22 35.33 10.34 -27.22
CA LEU A 22 35.14 9.52 -26.03
C LEU A 22 34.41 10.25 -24.90
N GLY A 23 34.38 11.59 -24.93
CA GLY A 23 33.68 12.41 -23.94
C GLY A 23 32.17 12.26 -23.91
N GLN A 24 31.57 11.68 -24.96
CA GLN A 24 30.14 11.38 -25.05
C GLN A 24 29.73 10.12 -24.28
N PHE A 25 30.69 9.25 -23.96
CA PHE A 25 30.45 8.00 -23.25
C PHE A 25 30.73 8.16 -21.75
N ILE A 26 29.98 7.41 -20.95
CA ILE A 26 30.26 7.28 -19.52
C ILE A 26 31.37 6.23 -19.37
N ILE A 27 32.61 6.69 -19.24
CA ILE A 27 33.77 5.82 -19.04
C ILE A 27 33.96 5.60 -17.54
N SER A 28 33.75 4.36 -17.10
CA SER A 28 34.01 3.94 -15.73
C SER A 28 35.48 3.49 -15.58
N PRO A 29 36.02 3.47 -14.35
CA PRO A 29 37.36 2.95 -14.07
C PRO A 29 37.60 1.50 -14.53
N THR A 30 36.53 0.71 -14.60
CA THR A 30 36.51 -0.69 -15.07
C THR A 30 36.23 -0.83 -16.57
N THR A 31 35.93 0.26 -17.28
CA THR A 31 35.64 0.20 -18.71
C THR A 31 36.89 -0.28 -19.44
N LEU A 32 36.75 -1.34 -20.23
CA LEU A 32 37.84 -1.87 -21.04
C LEU A 32 38.02 -1.01 -22.28
N ILE A 33 39.27 -0.61 -22.51
CA ILE A 33 39.68 0.25 -23.61
C ILE A 33 40.80 -0.46 -24.36
N TRP A 34 40.76 -0.38 -25.69
CA TRP A 34 41.81 -0.85 -26.56
C TRP A 34 42.19 0.24 -27.56
N HIS A 35 43.49 0.35 -27.85
CA HIS A 35 44.02 1.17 -28.93
C HIS A 35 45.30 0.53 -29.45
N SER A 36 45.77 0.97 -30.62
CA SER A 36 46.89 0.37 -31.38
C SER A 36 48.24 0.30 -30.66
N GLU A 37 48.38 0.87 -29.46
CA GLU A 37 49.63 0.83 -28.66
C GLU A 37 49.49 -0.10 -27.44
N LEU A 38 48.31 -0.66 -27.20
CA LEU A 38 48.07 -1.65 -26.15
C LEU A 38 48.18 -3.06 -26.74
N HIS A 39 48.80 -3.95 -25.97
CA HIS A 39 48.87 -5.38 -26.34
C HIS A 39 47.50 -6.04 -26.16
N ASP A 40 46.79 -5.69 -25.08
CA ASP A 40 45.50 -6.24 -24.72
C ASP A 40 44.50 -5.16 -24.26
N TRP A 41 43.23 -5.52 -24.22
CA TRP A 41 42.17 -4.70 -23.62
C TRP A 41 42.53 -4.37 -22.17
N THR A 42 42.61 -3.08 -21.86
CA THR A 42 43.08 -2.60 -20.57
C THR A 42 42.00 -1.74 -19.91
N GLU A 43 41.82 -1.86 -18.59
CA GLU A 43 40.88 -1.00 -17.87
C GLU A 43 41.32 0.47 -17.90
N ALA A 44 40.34 1.36 -18.07
CA ALA A 44 40.55 2.80 -18.12
C ALA A 44 41.38 3.34 -16.94
N ARG A 45 41.24 2.75 -15.73
CA ARG A 45 42.00 3.17 -14.53
C ARG A 45 43.52 3.08 -14.65
N PHE A 46 44.01 2.18 -15.50
CA PHE A 46 45.46 1.96 -15.66
C PHE A 46 46.05 2.83 -16.78
N LEU A 47 45.19 3.46 -17.58
CA LEU A 47 45.58 4.35 -18.65
C LEU A 47 45.63 5.79 -18.12
N ARG A 48 46.83 6.35 -17.96
CA ARG A 48 47.03 7.73 -17.47
C ARG A 48 46.31 8.78 -18.31
N GLU A 49 46.21 8.54 -19.61
CA GLU A 49 45.48 9.42 -20.53
C GLU A 49 43.96 9.47 -20.24
N PHE A 50 43.40 8.43 -19.61
CA PHE A 50 42.00 8.42 -19.19
C PHE A 50 41.75 9.02 -17.81
N GLU A 51 42.81 9.46 -17.11
CA GLU A 51 42.68 10.08 -15.80
C GLU A 51 41.73 11.30 -15.85
N VAL A 52 41.73 12.07 -16.94
CA VAL A 52 40.81 13.21 -17.16
C VAL A 52 39.34 12.78 -17.23
N TYR A 53 39.05 11.59 -17.77
CA TYR A 53 37.68 11.04 -17.81
C TYR A 53 37.28 10.41 -16.47
N LEU A 54 38.25 9.90 -15.72
CA LEU A 54 38.05 9.26 -14.40
C LEU A 54 38.03 10.26 -13.23
N GLN A 55 38.65 11.42 -13.40
CA GLN A 55 38.62 12.56 -12.48
C GLN A 55 37.33 13.36 -12.58
N ARG A 56 36.42 13.04 -13.52
CA ARG A 56 35.12 13.69 -13.59
C ARG A 56 34.42 13.54 -12.23
N PRO A 57 34.22 14.66 -11.50
CA PRO A 57 33.62 14.59 -10.18
C PRO A 57 32.19 14.09 -10.32
N MET A 58 31.69 13.48 -9.23
CA MET A 58 30.28 13.30 -8.86
C MET A 58 29.27 13.61 -9.97
N TYR A 59 28.44 12.65 -10.35
CA TYR A 59 27.26 12.92 -11.17
C TYR A 59 26.47 14.10 -10.56
N SER A 60 26.70 15.32 -11.03
CA SER A 60 25.83 16.45 -10.74
C SER A 60 24.64 16.25 -11.66
N THR A 61 23.46 16.01 -11.10
CA THR A 61 22.25 15.96 -11.91
C THR A 61 22.13 17.24 -12.73
N PRO A 62 21.65 17.17 -13.99
CA PRO A 62 21.17 18.35 -14.67
C PRO A 62 20.21 19.07 -13.73
N ASN A 63 20.41 20.37 -13.55
CA ASN A 63 19.55 21.19 -12.70
C ASN A 63 18.16 21.24 -13.34
N TYR A 64 17.30 20.26 -13.04
CA TYR A 64 15.90 20.23 -13.44
C TYR A 64 15.11 21.25 -12.62
N GLY A 65 15.41 22.53 -12.85
CA GLY A 65 14.52 23.69 -12.80
C GLY A 65 13.59 23.93 -11.60
N TYR A 66 13.68 23.22 -10.49
CA TYR A 66 12.67 23.35 -9.42
C TYR A 66 13.15 24.15 -8.19
N ASN A 67 14.47 24.26 -7.95
CA ASN A 67 15.07 25.21 -6.99
C ASN A 67 16.60 25.24 -7.17
N GLN A 68 17.16 26.37 -7.63
CA GLN A 68 18.62 26.51 -7.87
C GLN A 68 19.48 26.42 -6.58
N ASN A 69 18.82 26.37 -5.43
CA ASN A 69 19.41 26.45 -4.11
C ASN A 69 19.68 25.07 -3.47
N VAL A 70 19.24 23.98 -4.10
CA VAL A 70 19.46 22.62 -3.60
C VAL A 70 20.25 21.82 -4.62
N SER A 71 21.39 21.27 -4.20
CA SER A 71 22.24 20.41 -5.04
C SER A 71 22.35 19.01 -4.45
N LEU A 72 22.28 18.02 -5.34
CA LEU A 72 22.41 16.60 -5.02
C LEU A 72 23.78 16.13 -5.49
N ALA A 73 24.55 15.57 -4.56
CA ALA A 73 25.83 14.93 -4.84
C ALA A 73 25.73 13.44 -4.51
N TYR A 74 26.09 12.60 -5.48
CA TYR A 74 26.05 11.16 -5.37
C TYR A 74 27.45 10.62 -5.14
N THR A 75 27.60 9.77 -4.13
CA THR A 75 28.87 9.10 -3.87
C THR A 75 29.12 8.01 -4.91
N ARG A 76 30.40 7.75 -5.23
CA ARG A 76 30.82 6.78 -6.26
C ARG A 76 30.49 5.32 -5.88
N ASP A 77 30.39 5.03 -4.59
CA ASP A 77 30.01 3.69 -4.09
C ASP A 77 28.48 3.49 -4.01
N ASN A 78 27.69 4.48 -4.43
CA ASN A 78 26.23 4.47 -4.43
C ASN A 78 25.61 4.12 -3.06
N ARG A 79 26.29 4.46 -1.96
CA ARG A 79 25.81 4.21 -0.58
C ARG A 79 25.15 5.43 0.07
N TYR A 80 25.51 6.63 -0.36
CA TYR A 80 25.02 7.88 0.21
C TYR A 80 24.64 8.93 -0.84
N VAL A 81 23.66 9.75 -0.52
CA VAL A 81 23.32 10.97 -1.26
C VAL A 81 23.52 12.16 -0.33
N ILE A 82 24.27 13.14 -0.80
CA ILE A 82 24.48 14.39 -0.07
C ILE A 82 23.54 15.43 -0.66
N VAL A 83 22.62 15.92 0.15
CA VAL A 83 21.73 17.02 -0.20
C VAL A 83 22.32 18.29 0.41
N THR A 84 22.73 19.22 -0.43
CA THR A 84 23.24 20.53 -0.01
C THR A 84 22.17 21.57 -0.28
N THR A 85 21.59 22.13 0.78
CA THR A 85 20.71 23.29 0.75
C THR A 85 21.53 24.56 1.07
N PRO A 86 20.97 25.79 0.98
CA PRO A 86 21.71 27.00 1.33
C PRO A 86 22.11 27.07 2.81
N THR A 87 21.39 26.34 3.66
CA THR A 87 21.51 26.38 5.11
C THR A 87 22.29 25.20 5.67
N GLU A 88 22.27 24.04 5.01
CA GLU A 88 22.85 22.81 5.55
C GLU A 88 23.24 21.77 4.49
N ARG A 89 24.04 20.79 4.91
CA ARG A 89 24.43 19.63 4.11
C ARG A 89 24.03 18.36 4.86
N ILE A 90 23.15 17.56 4.28
CA ILE A 90 22.62 16.35 4.89
C ILE A 90 23.10 15.13 4.10
N HIS A 91 23.60 14.13 4.82
CA HIS A 91 24.07 12.87 4.25
C HIS A 91 23.01 11.79 4.47
N TYR A 92 22.32 11.38 3.41
CA TYR A 92 21.35 10.28 3.44
C TYR A 92 22.01 8.98 2.99
N ARG A 93 21.75 7.88 3.69
CA ARG A 93 22.09 6.54 3.20
C ARG A 93 20.99 6.06 2.27
N TYR A 94 21.35 5.39 1.17
CA TYR A 94 20.34 4.69 0.38
C TYR A 94 19.68 3.60 1.23
N ALA A 95 18.35 3.61 1.26
CA ALA A 95 17.60 2.54 1.89
C ALA A 95 17.78 1.25 1.07
N ASP A 96 18.22 0.20 1.75
CA ASP A 96 18.41 -1.11 1.14
C ASP A 96 17.06 -1.71 0.72
N PHE A 97 17.10 -2.70 -0.17
CA PHE A 97 15.90 -3.41 -0.60
C PHE A 97 15.11 -3.98 0.60
N GLY A 98 15.82 -4.56 1.59
CA GLY A 98 15.20 -5.12 2.78
C GLY A 98 14.49 -4.09 3.65
N GLU A 99 15.08 -2.90 3.83
CA GLU A 99 14.46 -1.81 4.60
C GLU A 99 13.15 -1.34 3.94
N ARG A 100 13.15 -1.20 2.61
CA ARG A 100 11.95 -0.84 1.84
C ARG A 100 10.88 -1.92 1.90
N PHE A 101 11.28 -3.19 1.84
CA PHE A 101 10.36 -4.32 1.94
C PHE A 101 9.70 -4.37 3.32
N VAL A 102 10.48 -4.24 4.41
CA VAL A 102 9.93 -4.22 5.77
C VAL A 102 9.02 -3.01 5.99
N ALA A 103 9.40 -1.83 5.51
CA ALA A 103 8.53 -0.65 5.57
C ALA A 103 7.19 -0.92 4.88
N GLY A 104 7.20 -1.49 3.67
CA GLY A 104 5.98 -1.86 2.96
C GLY A 104 5.12 -2.89 3.70
N LEU A 105 5.74 -3.87 4.37
CA LEU A 105 5.02 -4.82 5.22
C LEU A 105 4.39 -4.13 6.43
N LEU A 106 5.11 -3.23 7.10
CA LEU A 106 4.59 -2.47 8.23
C LEU A 106 3.42 -1.58 7.83
N ASP A 107 3.55 -0.83 6.74
CA ASP A 107 2.46 -0.01 6.20
C ASP A 107 1.24 -0.88 5.86
N GLY A 108 1.48 -2.06 5.26
CA GLY A 108 0.43 -3.03 4.98
C GLY A 108 -0.29 -3.52 6.25
N LEU A 109 0.43 -3.87 7.31
CA LEU A 109 -0.16 -4.30 8.58
C LEU A 109 -0.92 -3.18 9.29
N ILE A 110 -0.37 -1.96 9.27
CA ILE A 110 -1.00 -0.76 9.84
C ILE A 110 -2.35 -0.50 9.15
N LEU A 111 -2.43 -0.67 7.83
CA LEU A 111 -3.67 -0.49 7.08
C LEU A 111 -4.63 -1.69 7.19
N LEU A 112 -4.10 -2.90 7.36
CA LEU A 112 -4.90 -4.13 7.45
C LEU A 112 -5.83 -4.11 8.66
N ILE A 113 -5.32 -3.72 9.85
CA ILE A 113 -6.10 -3.78 11.09
C ILE A 113 -7.37 -2.90 11.00
N PRO A 114 -7.29 -1.58 10.74
CA PRO A 114 -8.50 -0.76 10.60
C PRO A 114 -9.43 -1.25 9.48
N SER A 115 -8.88 -1.73 8.38
CA SER A 115 -9.67 -2.23 7.24
C SER A 115 -10.53 -3.45 7.60
N LEU A 116 -10.07 -4.30 8.52
CA LEU A 116 -10.83 -5.45 9.01
C LEU A 116 -11.93 -5.04 10.02
N PHE A 117 -11.63 -4.10 10.92
CA PHE A 117 -12.55 -3.72 12.00
C PHE A 117 -13.58 -2.66 11.61
N PHE A 118 -13.21 -1.72 10.74
CA PHE A 118 -14.10 -0.63 10.33
C PHE A 118 -15.45 -1.09 9.76
N PRO A 119 -15.52 -2.00 8.76
CA PRO A 119 -16.80 -2.46 8.24
C PRO A 119 -17.60 -3.26 9.28
N PHE A 120 -16.92 -3.99 10.16
CA PHE A 120 -17.56 -4.73 11.24
C PHE A 120 -18.25 -3.79 12.24
N ILE A 121 -17.53 -2.77 12.73
CA ILE A 121 -18.06 -1.78 13.67
C ILE A 121 -19.17 -0.95 13.02
N ALA A 122 -18.96 -0.50 11.77
CA ALA A 122 -19.96 0.24 11.01
C ALA A 122 -21.25 -0.58 10.82
N GLY A 123 -21.11 -1.86 10.48
CA GLY A 123 -22.24 -2.79 10.37
C GLY A 123 -22.97 -2.98 11.70
N TRP A 124 -22.24 -3.26 12.77
CA TRP A 124 -22.80 -3.43 14.12
C TRP A 124 -23.60 -2.20 14.55
N LEU A 125 -23.01 -1.01 14.43
CA LEU A 125 -23.66 0.24 14.78
C LEU A 125 -24.88 0.51 13.90
N TYR A 126 -24.77 0.30 12.58
CA TYR A 126 -25.90 0.47 11.66
C TYR A 126 -27.10 -0.37 12.09
N TYR A 127 -26.92 -1.68 12.30
CA TYR A 127 -28.03 -2.56 12.69
C TYR A 127 -28.56 -2.22 14.07
N SER A 128 -27.67 -2.05 15.05
CA SER A 128 -28.06 -1.86 16.45
C SER A 128 -28.80 -0.55 16.64
N LEU A 129 -28.29 0.56 16.10
CA LEU A 129 -28.93 1.88 16.21
C LEU A 129 -30.25 1.92 15.43
N MET A 130 -30.30 1.35 14.22
CA MET A 130 -31.52 1.39 13.40
C MET A 130 -32.66 0.58 13.99
N GLN A 131 -32.35 -0.59 14.55
CA GLN A 131 -33.35 -1.50 15.11
C GLN A 131 -33.80 -1.09 16.51
N SER A 132 -32.97 -0.36 17.27
CA SER A 132 -33.36 0.13 18.59
C SER A 132 -34.00 1.52 18.59
N ASN A 133 -33.99 2.22 17.46
CA ASN A 133 -34.64 3.53 17.31
C ASN A 133 -36.16 3.37 17.15
N ASP A 134 -36.90 4.48 17.18
CA ASP A 134 -38.37 4.55 17.04
C ASP A 134 -38.90 3.89 15.76
N GLY A 135 -38.08 3.84 14.71
CA GLY A 135 -38.43 3.16 13.47
C GLY A 135 -38.36 1.63 13.54
N GLN A 136 -37.67 1.07 14.53
CA GLN A 136 -37.55 -0.38 14.80
C GLN A 136 -37.15 -1.25 13.60
N ALA A 137 -36.46 -0.65 12.63
CA ALA A 137 -36.23 -1.27 11.33
C ALA A 137 -35.04 -0.61 10.65
N THR A 138 -34.21 -1.42 10.01
CA THR A 138 -33.19 -0.93 9.06
C THR A 138 -33.86 -0.36 7.80
N ILE A 139 -33.08 0.34 6.98
CA ILE A 139 -33.59 0.94 5.74
C ILE A 139 -34.25 -0.12 4.85
N GLY A 140 -33.60 -1.28 4.65
CA GLY A 140 -34.17 -2.37 3.85
C GLY A 140 -35.42 -2.98 4.47
N GLN A 141 -35.46 -3.12 5.80
CA GLN A 141 -36.66 -3.60 6.51
C GLN A 141 -37.83 -2.63 6.34
N LYS A 142 -37.59 -1.31 6.47
CA LYS A 142 -38.60 -0.27 6.24
C LYS A 142 -39.18 -0.34 4.83
N THR A 143 -38.34 -0.52 3.81
CA THR A 143 -38.78 -0.67 2.42
C THR A 143 -39.74 -1.86 2.27
N MET A 144 -39.51 -2.95 3.01
CA MET A 144 -40.34 -4.15 3.01
C MET A 144 -41.50 -4.10 4.01
N LYS A 145 -41.71 -2.98 4.72
CA LYS A 145 -42.67 -2.83 5.82
C LYS A 145 -42.47 -3.82 6.97
N ILE A 146 -41.24 -4.28 7.15
CA ILE A 146 -40.82 -5.15 8.24
C ILE A 146 -40.29 -4.30 9.39
N MET A 147 -40.61 -4.69 10.62
CA MET A 147 -40.07 -4.11 11.84
C MET A 147 -39.71 -5.18 12.86
N LEU A 148 -38.95 -4.78 13.87
CA LEU A 148 -38.46 -5.64 14.93
C LEU A 148 -39.09 -5.23 16.26
N LEU A 149 -39.78 -6.14 16.93
CA LEU A 149 -40.34 -5.94 18.26
C LEU A 149 -39.59 -6.79 19.29
N ASP A 150 -39.64 -6.40 20.57
CA ASP A 150 -39.36 -7.33 21.67
C ASP A 150 -40.47 -8.39 21.72
N CYS A 151 -40.19 -9.60 22.24
CA CYS A 151 -41.19 -10.60 22.60
C CYS A 151 -42.34 -10.05 23.47
N LYS A 152 -42.13 -8.95 24.22
CA LYS A 152 -43.18 -8.24 24.98
C LYS A 152 -43.98 -7.20 24.16
N GLY A 153 -43.76 -7.13 22.85
CA GLY A 153 -44.38 -6.15 21.94
C GLY A 153 -43.85 -4.72 22.09
N GLN A 154 -42.77 -4.53 22.85
CA GLN A 154 -42.14 -3.22 23.10
C GLN A 154 -41.07 -2.91 22.06
N ARG A 155 -40.53 -1.68 22.14
CA ARG A 155 -39.37 -1.28 21.35
C ARG A 155 -38.12 -2.08 21.74
N VAL A 156 -37.42 -2.61 20.75
CA VAL A 156 -36.15 -3.31 20.96
C VAL A 156 -35.12 -2.35 21.55
N THR A 157 -34.41 -2.78 22.59
CA THR A 157 -33.35 -2.00 23.21
C THR A 157 -32.05 -2.10 22.41
N PHE A 158 -31.14 -1.14 22.58
CA PHE A 158 -29.81 -1.20 21.94
C PHE A 158 -29.01 -2.44 22.34
N GLY A 159 -29.17 -2.90 23.60
CA GLY A 159 -28.55 -4.13 24.10
C GLY A 159 -29.08 -5.38 23.39
N GLN A 160 -30.41 -5.50 23.25
CA GLN A 160 -31.02 -6.60 22.47
C GLN A 160 -30.59 -6.57 21.02
N ALA A 161 -30.61 -5.41 20.35
CA ALA A 161 -30.18 -5.28 18.96
C ALA A 161 -28.68 -5.61 18.77
N THR A 162 -27.83 -5.23 19.73
CA THR A 162 -26.41 -5.61 19.77
C THR A 162 -26.25 -7.12 19.94
N GLY A 163 -26.92 -7.73 20.92
CA GLY A 163 -26.90 -9.18 21.13
C GLY A 163 -27.34 -9.93 19.89
N ARG A 164 -28.40 -9.44 19.22
CA ARG A 164 -28.89 -9.96 17.94
C ARG A 164 -27.81 -9.90 16.84
N PHE A 165 -27.07 -8.80 16.73
CA PHE A 165 -25.99 -8.66 15.75
C PHE A 165 -24.87 -9.71 15.97
N PHE A 166 -24.40 -9.87 17.21
CA PHE A 166 -23.37 -10.86 17.52
C PHE A 166 -23.89 -12.30 17.41
N ALA A 167 -25.14 -12.56 17.75
CA ALA A 167 -25.78 -13.87 17.57
C ALA A 167 -25.94 -14.27 16.09
N ARG A 168 -26.01 -13.29 15.16
CA ARG A 168 -25.92 -13.57 13.72
C ARG A 168 -24.54 -14.10 13.32
N LEU A 169 -23.47 -13.63 13.95
CA LEU A 169 -22.12 -14.18 13.73
C LEU A 169 -22.06 -15.63 14.19
N LEU A 170 -22.63 -15.94 15.36
CA LEU A 170 -22.77 -17.32 15.84
C LEU A 170 -23.51 -18.19 14.83
N SER A 171 -24.61 -17.67 14.26
CA SER A 171 -25.36 -18.35 13.19
C SER A 171 -24.48 -18.62 11.96
N GLY A 172 -23.57 -17.70 11.60
CA GLY A 172 -22.58 -17.90 10.53
C GLY A 172 -21.55 -18.99 10.86
N PHE A 173 -21.06 -19.06 12.10
CA PHE A 173 -20.11 -20.08 12.55
C PHE A 173 -20.69 -21.49 12.54
N ILE A 174 -21.99 -21.65 12.82
CA ILE A 174 -22.69 -22.93 12.72
C ILE A 174 -23.21 -23.23 11.30
N PHE A 175 -22.47 -22.79 10.26
CA PHE A 175 -22.82 -23.01 8.84
C PHE A 175 -24.25 -22.56 8.49
N CYS A 176 -24.67 -21.40 8.99
CA CYS A 176 -26.00 -20.82 8.78
C CYS A 176 -27.18 -21.66 9.31
N ILE A 177 -26.95 -22.72 10.09
CA ILE A 177 -28.02 -23.55 10.69
C ILE A 177 -28.98 -22.69 11.53
N GLY A 178 -28.44 -21.68 12.22
CA GLY A 178 -29.24 -20.77 13.05
C GLY A 178 -30.30 -19.98 12.27
N TYR A 179 -30.14 -19.79 10.95
CA TYR A 179 -31.15 -19.15 10.11
C TYR A 179 -32.31 -20.10 9.78
N PHE A 180 -32.02 -21.40 9.62
CA PHE A 180 -33.04 -22.38 9.28
C PHE A 180 -34.00 -22.69 10.44
N MET A 181 -33.64 -22.36 11.69
CA MET A 181 -34.55 -22.45 12.86
C MET A 181 -35.89 -21.74 12.63
N PHE A 182 -35.93 -20.74 11.76
CA PHE A 182 -37.15 -20.08 11.29
C PHE A 182 -38.26 -21.06 10.86
N PHE A 183 -37.89 -22.17 10.20
CA PHE A 183 -38.87 -23.13 9.66
C PHE A 183 -39.52 -24.00 10.73
N TRP A 184 -38.86 -24.23 11.86
CA TRP A 184 -39.34 -25.07 12.96
C TRP A 184 -39.80 -24.27 14.20
N SER A 185 -39.57 -22.96 14.23
CA SER A 185 -40.05 -22.10 15.31
C SER A 185 -41.52 -21.71 15.11
N ASP A 186 -42.35 -21.87 16.14
CA ASP A 186 -43.76 -21.44 16.16
C ASP A 186 -43.91 -19.94 15.89
N GLN A 187 -42.99 -19.15 16.42
CA GLN A 187 -42.95 -17.68 16.28
C GLN A 187 -42.11 -17.24 15.07
N LYS A 188 -41.66 -18.18 14.22
CA LYS A 188 -40.80 -17.91 13.06
C LYS A 188 -39.52 -17.17 13.44
N GLN A 189 -38.96 -17.49 14.60
CA GLN A 189 -37.71 -16.90 15.09
C GLN A 189 -36.49 -17.70 14.61
N THR A 190 -35.45 -16.97 14.21
CA THR A 190 -34.12 -17.56 13.99
C THR A 190 -33.35 -17.66 15.32
N LEU A 191 -32.18 -18.30 15.32
CA LEU A 191 -31.31 -18.40 16.50
C LEU A 191 -31.03 -17.03 17.15
N HIS A 192 -30.70 -16.03 16.35
CA HIS A 192 -30.36 -14.70 16.85
C HIS A 192 -31.58 -13.92 17.31
N ASP A 193 -32.76 -14.20 16.77
CA ASP A 193 -34.00 -13.60 17.24
C ASP A 193 -34.39 -14.16 18.62
N ASN A 194 -34.26 -15.48 18.80
CA ASN A 194 -34.48 -16.16 20.09
C ASN A 194 -33.52 -15.67 21.17
N LEU A 195 -32.21 -15.63 20.87
CA LEU A 195 -31.19 -15.20 21.83
C LEU A 195 -31.33 -13.73 22.24
N ALA A 196 -31.87 -12.89 21.35
CA ALA A 196 -32.09 -11.48 21.62
C ALA A 196 -33.50 -11.15 22.15
N GLU A 197 -34.38 -12.16 22.30
CA GLU A 197 -35.79 -11.98 22.67
C GLU A 197 -36.51 -10.99 21.73
N THR A 198 -36.31 -11.15 20.43
CA THR A 198 -36.90 -10.27 19.39
C THR A 198 -37.78 -11.03 18.41
N LEU A 199 -38.71 -10.30 17.79
CA LEU A 199 -39.67 -10.78 16.81
C LEU A 199 -39.62 -9.91 15.56
N VAL A 200 -39.55 -10.55 14.39
CA VAL A 200 -39.62 -9.87 13.08
C VAL A 200 -41.06 -9.91 12.60
N VAL A 201 -41.69 -8.74 12.42
CA VAL A 201 -43.13 -8.63 12.14
C VAL A 201 -43.42 -7.63 11.02
N THR A 202 -44.63 -7.70 10.48
CA THR A 202 -45.20 -6.75 9.51
C THR A 202 -46.52 -6.22 10.05
N GLU A 203 -46.72 -4.91 10.03
CA GLU A 203 -47.95 -4.28 10.52
C GLU A 203 -49.09 -4.46 9.50
N ILE A 204 -50.19 -5.11 9.91
CA ILE A 204 -51.36 -5.38 9.05
C ILE A 204 -52.43 -4.29 9.21
N ARG A 205 -52.76 -3.92 10.46
CA ARG A 205 -53.81 -2.95 10.80
C ARG A 205 -53.50 -2.28 12.14
N ARG A 206 -53.76 -0.98 12.24
CA ARG A 206 -53.68 -0.20 13.48
C ARG A 206 -55.06 0.30 13.88
N GLU A 207 -55.55 -0.13 15.03
CA GLU A 207 -56.80 0.35 15.64
C GLU A 207 -56.46 1.26 16.82
N ARG A 208 -57.11 2.42 16.92
CA ARG A 208 -57.01 3.29 18.09
C ARG A 208 -58.19 2.95 19.00
N LEU A 209 -57.88 2.45 20.20
CA LEU A 209 -58.84 2.19 21.26
C LEU A 209 -59.33 3.50 21.89
#